data_AF-A0A5R9QKG2-F1
#
_entry.id   AF-A0A5R9QKG2-F1
#
_cell.length_a   1.000
_cell.length_b   1.000
_cell.length_c   1.000
_cell.angle_alpha   90.00
_cell.angle_beta   90.00
_cell.angle_gamma   90.00
#
_symmetry.space_group_name_H-M   'P 1'
#
loop_
_entity.id
_entity.type
_entity.pdbx_description
1 polymer ?
#
loop_
_entity_poly.entity_id
_entity_poly.type
_entity_poly.pdbx_seq_one_letter_code
_entity_poly.pdbx_strand_id
1 'polypeptide(L)'
;MSVSTPLEIQRRTQLDAESTKLLRTFDLEWRCGTRLITLMLEAGYPPLAIGHALQEVLGQYQRMCIERSNDFSRLRAVLSHVLDHLRKSDAALPNEQVLEWCTLSNVPSIVTEQLIHG
;
A
#
# COMPACT_ATOMS: atom_id res chain seq x y z
N MET A 1 -3.97 -18.92 -15.51
CA MET A 1 -3.00 -17.81 -15.57
C MET A 1 -3.26 -16.93 -14.37
N SER A 2 -2.29 -16.79 -13.45
CA SER A 2 -2.47 -15.91 -12.28
C SER A 2 -2.49 -14.45 -12.75
N VAL A 3 -3.51 -13.69 -12.38
CA VAL A 3 -3.55 -12.24 -12.63
C VAL A 3 -2.48 -11.61 -11.72
N SER A 4 -1.62 -10.75 -12.25
CA SER A 4 -0.61 -10.07 -11.42
C SER A 4 -1.30 -9.20 -10.37
N THR A 5 -0.85 -9.23 -9.11
CA THR A 5 -1.41 -8.45 -7.98
C THR A 5 -1.67 -6.97 -8.34
N PRO A 6 -0.77 -6.25 -9.04
CA PRO A 6 -1.03 -4.86 -9.43
C PRO A 6 -2.22 -4.68 -10.37
N LEU A 7 -2.48 -5.64 -11.27
CA LEU A 7 -3.63 -5.60 -12.17
C LEU A 7 -4.94 -5.86 -11.42
N GLU A 8 -4.90 -6.72 -10.41
CA GLU A 8 -6.07 -6.94 -9.55
C GLU A 8 -6.41 -5.69 -8.73
N ILE A 9 -5.40 -5.10 -8.09
CA ILE A 9 -5.55 -3.82 -7.38
C ILE A 9 -6.09 -2.76 -8.34
N GLN A 10 -5.51 -2.62 -9.53
CA GLN A 10 -5.97 -1.66 -10.55
C GLN A 10 -7.44 -1.85 -10.91
N ARG A 11 -7.89 -3.09 -11.14
CA ARG A 11 -9.30 -3.38 -11.48
C ARG A 11 -10.27 -3.02 -10.36
N ARG A 12 -9.89 -3.27 -9.10
CA ARG A 12 -10.74 -2.99 -7.94
C ARG A 12 -10.77 -1.50 -7.60
N THR A 13 -9.64 -0.80 -7.77
CA THR A 13 -9.44 0.57 -7.29
C THR A 13 -9.60 1.65 -8.38
N GLN A 14 -9.75 1.26 -9.65
CA GLN A 14 -9.82 2.16 -10.81
C GLN A 14 -8.58 3.05 -10.99
N LEU A 15 -7.40 2.57 -10.56
CA LEU A 15 -6.13 3.24 -10.80
C LEU A 15 -5.92 3.52 -12.30
N ASP A 16 -5.44 4.73 -12.60
CA ASP A 16 -5.04 5.12 -13.94
C ASP A 16 -3.79 4.35 -14.41
N ALA A 17 -3.50 4.45 -15.71
CA ALA A 17 -2.42 3.71 -16.34
C ALA A 17 -1.03 4.07 -15.80
N GLU A 18 -0.79 5.34 -15.44
CA GLU A 18 0.51 5.79 -14.93
C GLU A 18 0.73 5.29 -13.51
N SER A 19 -0.26 5.48 -12.63
CA SER A 19 -0.22 4.94 -11.27
C SER A 19 -0.10 3.42 -11.27
N THR A 20 -0.74 2.72 -12.22
CA THR A 20 -0.59 1.27 -12.37
C THR A 20 0.84 0.85 -12.74
N LYS A 21 1.55 1.62 -13.58
CA LYS A 21 2.96 1.34 -13.89
C LYS A 21 3.82 1.48 -12.64
N LEU A 22 3.61 2.55 -11.86
CA LEU A 22 4.33 2.78 -10.61
C LEU A 22 4.03 1.69 -9.57
N LEU A 23 2.78 1.24 -9.48
CA LEU A 23 2.39 0.13 -8.61
C LEU A 23 3.08 -1.18 -9.01
N ARG A 24 3.32 -1.43 -10.31
CA ARG A 24 4.10 -2.60 -10.76
C ARG A 24 5.56 -2.49 -10.33
N THR A 25 6.17 -1.30 -10.44
CA THR A 25 7.54 -1.08 -9.94
C THR A 25 7.61 -1.31 -8.44
N PHE A 26 6.63 -0.76 -7.70
CA PHE A 26 6.51 -0.97 -6.26
C PHE A 26 6.34 -2.46 -5.92
N ASP A 27 5.53 -3.22 -6.66
CA ASP A 27 5.36 -4.67 -6.46
C ASP A 27 6.66 -5.46 -6.67
N LEU A 28 7.46 -5.08 -7.66
CA LEU A 28 8.75 -5.74 -7.94
C LEU A 28 9.73 -5.56 -6.78
N GLU A 29 9.74 -4.38 -6.15
CA GLU A 29 10.61 -4.08 -5.00
C GLU A 29 10.01 -4.59 -3.68
N TRP A 30 8.69 -4.49 -3.53
CA TRP A 30 7.96 -4.66 -2.27
C TRP A 30 6.65 -5.44 -2.45
N ARG A 31 6.77 -6.73 -2.83
CA ARG A 31 5.61 -7.64 -2.89
C ARG A 31 4.81 -7.70 -1.60
N CYS A 32 5.44 -7.50 -0.44
CA CYS A 32 4.73 -7.42 0.84
C CYS A 32 3.76 -6.23 0.89
N GLY A 33 4.11 -5.09 0.29
CA GLY A 33 3.26 -3.91 0.29
C GLY A 33 1.99 -4.11 -0.56
N THR A 34 2.12 -4.67 -1.75
CA THR A 34 0.95 -4.98 -2.60
C THR A 34 0.08 -6.09 -2.01
N ARG A 35 0.67 -7.09 -1.36
CA ARG A 35 -0.09 -8.11 -0.60
C ARG A 35 -0.92 -7.49 0.52
N LEU A 36 -0.35 -6.54 1.27
CA LEU A 36 -1.08 -5.85 2.33
C LEU A 36 -2.25 -5.05 1.77
N ILE A 37 -2.05 -4.33 0.65
CA ILE A 37 -3.12 -3.62 -0.06
C ILE A 37 -4.22 -4.60 -0.52
N THR A 38 -3.86 -5.78 -1.03
CA THR A 38 -4.84 -6.80 -1.40
C THR A 38 -5.65 -7.28 -0.20
N LEU A 39 -5.02 -7.53 0.95
CA LEU A 39 -5.73 -7.92 2.18
C LEU A 39 -6.74 -6.85 2.63
N MET A 40 -6.40 -5.56 2.50
CA MET A 40 -7.35 -4.47 2.76
C MET A 40 -8.58 -4.54 1.85
N LEU A 41 -8.35 -4.77 0.54
CA LEU A 41 -9.42 -4.89 -0.45
C LEU A 41 -10.27 -6.14 -0.22
N GLU A 42 -9.69 -7.24 0.26
CA GLU A 42 -10.39 -8.47 0.63
C GLU A 42 -11.19 -8.32 1.93
N ALA A 43 -10.69 -7.54 2.87
CA ALA A 43 -11.38 -7.19 4.11
C ALA A 43 -12.55 -6.22 3.92
N GLY A 44 -12.77 -5.73 2.69
CA GLY A 44 -13.92 -4.89 2.34
C GLY A 44 -13.70 -3.39 2.49
N TYR A 45 -12.45 -2.92 2.65
CA TYR A 45 -12.17 -1.49 2.69
C TYR A 45 -12.48 -0.82 1.34
N PRO A 46 -12.95 0.44 1.36
CA PRO A 46 -13.46 1.12 0.16
C PRO A 46 -12.40 1.19 -0.95
N PRO A 47 -12.60 0.47 -2.08
CA PRO A 47 -11.58 0.37 -3.11
C PRO A 47 -11.21 1.71 -3.75
N LEU A 48 -12.19 2.62 -3.88
CA LEU A 48 -11.95 3.95 -4.43
C LEU A 48 -11.07 4.81 -3.50
N ALA A 49 -11.25 4.72 -2.18
CA ALA A 49 -10.41 5.43 -1.22
C ALA A 49 -8.96 4.91 -1.27
N ILE A 50 -8.78 3.59 -1.37
CA ILE A 50 -7.46 2.98 -1.58
C ILE A 50 -6.85 3.44 -2.92
N GLY A 51 -7.65 3.48 -3.98
CA GLY A 51 -7.22 3.98 -5.30
C GLY A 51 -6.71 5.41 -5.24
N HIS A 52 -7.48 6.32 -4.64
CA HIS A 52 -7.07 7.72 -4.48
C HIS A 52 -5.79 7.85 -3.65
N ALA A 53 -5.70 7.14 -2.52
CA ALA A 53 -4.49 7.15 -1.70
C ALA A 53 -3.26 6.66 -2.49
N LEU A 54 -3.42 5.62 -3.30
CA LEU A 54 -2.35 5.10 -4.15
C LEU A 54 -1.95 6.09 -5.25
N GLN A 55 -2.90 6.76 -5.90
CA GLN A 55 -2.60 7.78 -6.92
C GLN A 55 -1.76 8.92 -6.33
N GLU A 56 -2.06 9.36 -5.11
CA GLU A 56 -1.32 10.42 -4.43
C GLU A 56 0.12 9.98 -4.08
N VAL A 57 0.27 8.81 -3.45
CA VAL A 57 1.56 8.40 -2.89
C VAL A 57 2.51 7.77 -3.90
N LEU A 58 2.03 7.15 -4.98
CA LEU A 58 2.90 6.50 -5.96
C LEU A 58 3.78 7.53 -6.72
N GLY A 59 3.27 8.74 -6.93
CA GLY A 59 4.08 9.85 -7.46
C GLY A 59 5.18 10.30 -6.49
N GLN A 60 4.95 10.21 -5.18
CA GLN A 60 5.97 10.44 -4.16
C GLN A 60 6.99 9.30 -4.12
N TYR A 61 6.53 8.05 -4.16
CA TYR A 61 7.39 6.86 -4.24
C TYR A 61 8.40 6.99 -5.39
N GLN A 62 7.94 7.38 -6.58
CA GLN A 62 8.82 7.60 -7.73
C GLN A 62 9.93 8.62 -7.45
N ARG A 63 9.60 9.74 -6.79
CA ARG A 63 10.61 10.75 -6.40
C ARG A 63 11.62 10.18 -5.41
N MET A 64 11.15 9.44 -4.40
CA MET A 64 12.03 8.80 -3.43
C MET A 64 12.97 7.77 -4.08
N CYS A 65 12.54 7.08 -5.14
CA CYS A 65 13.42 6.21 -5.93
C CYS A 65 14.54 7.02 -6.60
N ILE A 66 14.22 8.17 -7.19
CA ILE A 66 15.20 9.07 -7.84
C ILE A 66 16.20 9.61 -6.81
N GLU A 67 15.71 9.98 -5.63
CA GLU A 67 16.51 10.50 -4.52
C GLU A 67 17.30 9.41 -3.77
N ARG A 68 17.14 8.14 -4.15
CA ARG A 68 17.77 6.98 -3.49
C ARG A 68 17.48 6.92 -1.99
N SER A 69 16.25 7.29 -1.61
CA SER A 69 15.79 7.14 -0.24
C SER A 69 15.86 5.68 0.21
N ASN A 70 16.05 5.49 1.52
CA ASN A 70 16.11 4.16 2.11
C ASN A 70 14.87 3.33 1.76
N ASP A 71 15.11 2.07 1.43
CA ASP A 71 14.14 1.03 1.08
C ASP A 71 12.94 0.95 2.03
N PHE A 72 13.18 0.85 3.33
CA PHE A 72 12.11 0.82 4.32
C PHE A 72 11.35 2.14 4.43
N SER A 73 12.02 3.27 4.18
CA SER A 73 11.36 4.58 4.13
C SER A 73 10.39 4.67 2.95
N ARG A 74 10.77 4.14 1.78
CA ARG A 74 9.91 4.09 0.59
C ARG A 74 8.68 3.20 0.81
N LEU A 75 8.89 2.00 1.36
CA LEU A 75 7.79 1.09 1.72
C LEU A 75 6.84 1.74 2.74
N ARG A 76 7.39 2.28 3.82
CA ARG A 76 6.62 2.95 4.86
C ARG A 76 5.79 4.09 4.32
N ALA A 77 6.37 4.96 3.49
CA ALA A 77 5.64 6.12 2.96
C ALA A 77 4.36 5.69 2.23
N VAL A 78 4.45 4.66 1.37
CA VAL A 78 3.29 4.12 0.66
C VAL A 78 2.26 3.54 1.62
N LEU A 79 2.67 2.67 2.54
CA LEU A 79 1.74 1.98 3.44
C LEU A 79 1.09 2.94 4.46
N SER A 80 1.87 3.84 5.06
CA SER A 80 1.36 4.86 5.99
C SER A 80 0.32 5.75 5.31
N HIS A 81 0.59 6.21 4.09
CA HIS A 81 -0.34 7.08 3.37
C HIS A 81 -1.67 6.39 3.09
N VAL A 82 -1.65 5.12 2.65
CA VAL A 82 -2.87 4.33 2.43
C VAL A 82 -3.64 4.11 3.72
N LEU A 83 -2.97 3.72 4.81
CA LEU A 83 -3.61 3.51 6.12
C LEU A 83 -4.22 4.80 6.67
N ASP A 84 -3.51 5.92 6.58
CA ASP A 84 -3.98 7.22 7.08
C ASP A 84 -5.16 7.74 6.27
N HIS A 85 -5.19 7.50 4.96
CA HIS A 85 -6.33 7.84 4.12
C HIS A 85 -7.56 7.02 4.51
N LEU A 86 -7.40 5.73 4.81
CA LEU A 86 -8.48 4.87 5.30
C LEU A 86 -8.99 5.29 6.68
N ARG A 87 -8.08 5.59 7.63
CA ARG A 87 -8.43 6.10 8.97
C ARG A 87 -9.23 7.41 8.89
N LYS A 88 -8.91 8.29 7.94
CA LYS A 88 -9.65 9.55 7.69
C LYS A 88 -11.00 9.34 7.01
N SER A 89 -11.17 8.24 6.27
CA SER A 89 -12.39 7.90 5.54
C SER A 89 -13.45 7.22 6.42
N ASP A 90 -13.38 7.41 7.74
CA ASP A 90 -14.26 6.82 8.76
C ASP A 90 -14.25 5.28 8.80
N ALA A 91 -13.22 4.66 8.22
CA ALA A 91 -13.01 3.22 8.34
C ALA A 91 -12.29 2.93 9.66
N ALA A 92 -12.98 2.30 10.60
CA ALA A 92 -12.35 1.79 11.81
C ALA A 92 -11.20 0.85 11.41
N LEU A 93 -9.98 1.20 11.79
CA LEU A 93 -8.77 0.46 11.45
C LEU A 93 -7.94 0.22 12.72
N PRO A 94 -8.30 -0.80 13.52
CA PRO A 94 -7.60 -1.13 14.75
C PRO A 94 -6.15 -1.50 14.48
N ASN A 95 -5.26 -1.09 15.39
CA ASN A 95 -3.83 -1.42 15.29
C ASN A 95 -3.57 -2.94 15.28
N GLU A 96 -4.41 -3.73 15.95
CA GLU A 96 -4.34 -5.20 15.94
C GLU A 96 -4.54 -5.77 14.52
N GLN A 97 -5.48 -5.20 13.77
CA GLN A 97 -5.75 -5.61 12.39
C GLN A 97 -4.60 -5.22 11.45
N VAL A 98 -4.03 -4.02 11.65
CA VAL A 98 -2.85 -3.58 10.90
C VAL A 98 -1.66 -4.50 11.17
N LEU A 99 -1.45 -4.88 12.43
CA LEU A 99 -0.41 -5.84 12.82
C LEU A 99 -0.62 -7.20 12.13
N GLU A 100 -1.84 -7.74 12.18
CA GLU A 100 -2.19 -9.01 11.54
C GLU A 100 -1.87 -8.99 10.04
N TRP A 101 -2.30 -7.96 9.31
CA TRP A 101 -2.02 -7.87 7.88
C TRP A 101 -0.55 -7.68 7.56
N CYS A 102 0.19 -6.94 8.39
CA CYS A 102 1.64 -6.81 8.26
C CYS A 102 2.32 -8.18 8.43
N THR A 103 1.90 -8.97 9.40
CA THR A 103 2.39 -10.35 9.59
C THR A 103 2.06 -11.24 8.39
N LEU A 104 0.79 -11.26 7.95
CA LEU A 104 0.35 -12.09 6.82
C LEU A 104 1.08 -11.71 5.50
N SER A 105 1.37 -10.43 5.33
CA SER A 105 2.03 -9.91 4.13
C SER A 105 3.56 -9.96 4.20
N ASN A 106 4.14 -10.33 5.35
CA ASN A 106 5.58 -10.32 5.62
C ASN A 106 6.19 -8.91 5.49
N VAL A 107 5.49 -7.90 6.02
CA VAL A 107 6.05 -6.54 6.14
C VAL A 107 7.16 -6.55 7.20
N PRO A 108 8.33 -5.93 6.93
CA PRO A 108 9.44 -5.87 7.90
C PRO A 108 8.99 -5.27 9.24
N SER A 109 9.43 -5.85 10.36
CA SER A 109 9.03 -5.43 11.71
C SER A 109 9.25 -3.94 11.97
N ILE A 110 10.38 -3.38 11.50
CA ILE A 110 10.69 -1.95 11.61
C ILE A 110 9.64 -1.05 10.94
N VAL A 111 9.06 -1.49 9.82
CA VAL A 111 7.99 -0.76 9.14
C VAL A 111 6.68 -0.98 9.89
N THR A 112 6.39 -2.22 10.28
CA THR A 112 5.17 -2.59 11.04
C THR A 112 5.01 -1.78 12.32
N GLU A 113 6.06 -1.67 13.13
CA GLU A 113 6.06 -0.88 14.37
C GLU A 113 5.71 0.59 14.09
N GLN A 114 6.28 1.16 13.03
CA GLN A 114 6.01 2.54 12.63
C GLN A 114 4.58 2.73 12.10
N LEU A 115 4.00 1.75 11.39
CA LEU A 115 2.61 1.82 10.92
C LEU A 115 1.59 1.79 12.07
N ILE A 116 1.93 1.14 13.17
CA ILE A 116 1.09 0.98 14.37
C ILE A 116 1.23 2.19 15.31
N HIS A 117 2.44 2.71 15.49
CA HIS A 117 2.75 3.71 16.51
C HIS A 117 2.89 5.15 16.00
N GLY A 118 3.06 5.36 14.69
CA GLY A 118 3.26 6.68 14.08
C GLY A 118 4.68 7.19 14.19
#